data_AF-A0A0N0ITT9-F1
#
_entry.id   AF-A0A0N0ITT9-F1
#
_cell.length_a   1.000
_cell.length_b   1.000
_cell.length_c   1.000
_cell.angle_alpha   90.00
_cell.angle_beta   90.00
_cell.angle_gamma   90.00
#
_symmetry.space_group_name_H-M   'P 1'
#
loop_
_entity.id
_entity.type
_entity.pdbx_description
1 polymer ?
#
loop_
_entity_poly.entity_id
_entity_poly.type
_entity_poly.pdbx_seq_one_letter_code
_entity_poly.pdbx_strand_id
1 'polypeptide(L)'
;MNLDTWELNESTGALNKVEDNDRPDELYIVDKNRNRKTDDNGGQIKFTMERDGQIQDRVQSFEKVEYDVLVRGKPEQRTKDIPFEIYKFENQQNAVSFFEFLEKNAKTGNEYDMLQYTERNKDKGMIGRTLQFSYLSRTGENGQVGGFIPSVQLNYYSNFIKTTKDIQMMRSIYTHSHPGDGNNPRASDPDIHTSKNNTIPIPTFRVYSGGVYKTFKPEE
;
A
#
# COMPACT_ATOMS: atom_id res chain seq x y z
N MET A 1 4.67 -11.31 30.96
CA MET A 1 5.07 -11.69 29.60
C MET A 1 4.05 -11.05 28.70
N ASN A 2 4.44 -10.04 27.93
CA ASN A 2 3.52 -9.25 27.11
C ASN A 2 3.85 -9.54 25.62
N LEU A 3 2.93 -9.22 24.69
CA LEU A 3 3.01 -9.48 23.24
C LEU A 3 3.20 -8.15 22.47
N ASP A 4 4.08 -7.93 21.47
CA ASP A 4 4.04 -6.73 20.58
C ASP A 4 2.87 -6.92 19.66
N THR A 5 1.74 -6.50 20.19
CA THR A 5 0.47 -6.58 19.56
C THR A 5 0.19 -5.21 18.98
N TRP A 6 -0.13 -5.21 17.70
CA TRP A 6 -0.53 -4.03 16.96
C TRP A 6 -1.99 -4.16 16.56
N GLU A 7 -2.71 -3.06 16.62
CA GLU A 7 -4.11 -3.01 16.23
C GLU A 7 -4.29 -1.99 15.11
N LEU A 8 -4.76 -2.48 13.97
CA LEU A 8 -5.16 -1.67 12.82
C LEU A 8 -6.68 -1.51 12.80
N ASN A 9 -7.13 -0.28 12.99
CA ASN A 9 -8.53 0.05 12.86
C ASN A 9 -8.95 0.00 11.39
N GLU A 10 -9.88 -0.89 11.05
CA GLU A 10 -10.29 -1.07 9.65
C GLU A 10 -10.99 0.16 9.07
N SER A 11 -11.60 1.00 9.91
CA SER A 11 -12.42 2.16 9.50
C SER A 11 -11.63 3.46 9.44
N THR A 12 -10.64 3.63 10.33
CA THR A 12 -9.83 4.86 10.40
C THR A 12 -8.41 4.69 9.88
N GLY A 13 -7.98 3.43 9.67
CA GLY A 13 -6.61 3.04 9.36
C GLY A 13 -5.58 3.41 10.42
N ALA A 14 -6.02 3.79 11.62
CA ALA A 14 -5.14 4.05 12.74
C ALA A 14 -4.45 2.76 13.17
N LEU A 15 -3.12 2.80 13.24
CA LEU A 15 -2.27 1.71 13.69
C LEU A 15 -1.69 2.05 15.06
N ASN A 16 -1.96 1.21 16.06
CA ASN A 16 -1.52 1.44 17.43
C ASN A 16 -0.77 0.22 17.97
N LYS A 17 0.36 0.46 18.62
CA LYS A 17 0.99 -0.53 19.49
C LYS A 17 0.19 -0.63 20.78
N VAL A 18 -0.17 -1.83 21.22
CA VAL A 18 -0.95 -2.03 22.44
C VAL A 18 -0.19 -2.75 23.55
N GLU A 19 0.86 -3.50 23.23
CA GLU A 19 1.67 -4.25 24.18
C GLU A 19 3.13 -4.38 23.66
N ASP A 20 4.09 -4.62 24.58
CA ASP A 20 5.52 -5.08 24.53
C ASP A 20 5.85 -6.55 24.13
N ASN A 21 6.76 -6.94 23.20
CA ASN A 21 7.38 -8.30 23.11
C ASN A 21 8.88 -8.35 22.73
N ASP A 22 9.37 -9.60 22.74
CA ASP A 22 10.60 -10.11 22.11
C ASP A 22 10.29 -11.24 21.06
N ARG A 23 9.22 -11.11 20.26
CA ARG A 23 8.68 -12.11 19.30
C ARG A 23 8.26 -11.43 18.00
N PRO A 24 7.98 -12.17 16.90
CA PRO A 24 7.45 -11.51 15.71
C PRO A 24 6.16 -10.74 15.98
N ASP A 25 6.07 -9.52 15.46
CA ASP A 25 4.93 -8.63 15.67
C ASP A 25 3.62 -9.31 15.23
N GLU A 26 2.54 -9.12 16.00
CA GLU A 26 1.20 -9.56 15.60
C GLU A 26 0.30 -8.36 15.30
N LEU A 27 -0.24 -8.29 14.09
CA LEU A 27 -1.19 -7.27 13.67
C LEU A 27 -2.62 -7.82 13.70
N TYR A 28 -3.45 -7.28 14.59
CA TYR A 28 -4.88 -7.55 14.66
C TYR A 28 -5.68 -6.49 13.93
N ILE A 29 -6.79 -6.90 13.31
CA ILE A 29 -7.76 -5.96 12.75
C ILE A 29 -8.83 -5.68 13.79
N VAL A 30 -9.11 -4.39 14.01
CA VAL A 30 -10.16 -3.94 14.93
C VAL A 30 -11.24 -3.14 14.22
N ASP A 31 -12.47 -3.21 14.72
CA ASP A 31 -13.59 -2.39 14.26
C ASP A 31 -13.44 -0.92 14.66
N LYS A 32 -14.41 -0.07 14.26
CA LYS A 32 -14.45 1.36 14.63
C LYS A 32 -14.45 1.63 16.14
N ASN A 33 -14.84 0.65 16.96
CA ASN A 33 -14.91 0.74 18.42
C ASN A 33 -13.69 0.09 19.11
N ARG A 34 -12.67 -0.32 18.34
CA ARG A 34 -11.46 -1.01 18.81
C ARG A 34 -11.69 -2.45 19.32
N ASN A 35 -12.77 -3.10 18.90
CA ASN A 35 -12.94 -4.53 19.15
C ASN A 35 -12.21 -5.33 18.06
N ARG A 36 -11.39 -6.30 18.46
CA ARG A 36 -10.75 -7.23 17.51
C ARG A 36 -11.79 -7.99 16.72
N LYS A 37 -11.66 -7.98 15.40
CA LYS A 37 -12.54 -8.73 14.51
C LYS A 37 -12.25 -10.21 14.59
N THR A 38 -13.28 -11.00 14.33
CA THR A 38 -13.20 -12.44 14.23
C THR A 38 -13.58 -12.91 12.83
N ASP A 39 -13.02 -14.04 12.42
CA ASP A 39 -13.43 -14.76 11.23
C ASP A 39 -14.71 -15.59 11.49
N ASP A 40 -15.19 -16.28 10.46
CA ASP A 40 -16.41 -17.10 10.53
C ASP A 40 -16.30 -18.27 11.53
N ASN A 41 -15.08 -18.63 11.96
CA ASN A 41 -14.82 -19.67 12.95
C ASN A 41 -14.64 -19.11 14.36
N GLY A 42 -14.80 -17.79 14.56
CA GLY A 42 -14.58 -17.11 15.83
C GLY A 42 -13.11 -16.86 16.18
N GLY A 43 -12.18 -17.12 15.26
CA GLY A 43 -10.76 -16.82 15.42
C GLY A 43 -10.48 -15.33 15.19
N GLN A 44 -9.59 -14.72 15.98
CA GLN A 44 -9.22 -13.32 15.77
C GLN A 44 -8.50 -13.15 14.43
N ILE A 45 -8.94 -12.18 13.62
CA ILE A 45 -8.30 -11.85 12.34
C ILE A 45 -6.98 -11.13 12.64
N LYS A 46 -5.87 -11.83 12.37
CA LYS A 46 -4.53 -11.31 12.58
C LYS A 46 -3.52 -11.76 11.53
N PHE A 47 -2.41 -11.06 11.46
CA PHE A 47 -1.23 -11.42 10.69
C PHE A 47 0.00 -11.41 11.61
N THR A 48 0.87 -12.41 11.48
CA THR A 48 2.15 -12.45 12.20
C THR A 48 3.27 -12.06 11.25
N MET A 49 4.02 -11.03 11.61
CA MET A 49 5.16 -10.52 10.83
C MET A 49 6.35 -11.50 10.87
N GLU A 50 7.42 -11.22 10.12
CA GLU A 50 8.57 -12.14 10.01
C GLU A 50 9.50 -12.07 11.21
N ARG A 51 9.52 -10.92 11.88
CA ARG A 51 10.42 -10.63 12.99
C ARG A 51 9.80 -9.63 13.95
N ASP A 52 10.42 -9.56 15.11
CA ASP A 52 10.16 -8.57 16.14
C ASP A 52 10.51 -7.15 15.64
N GLY A 53 9.69 -6.18 16.04
CA GLY A 53 9.85 -4.76 15.74
C GLY A 53 9.68 -4.39 14.27
N GLN A 54 9.23 -5.29 13.40
CA GLN A 54 9.09 -5.03 11.96
C GLN A 54 8.09 -3.91 11.64
N ILE A 55 6.99 -3.83 12.38
CA ILE A 55 6.00 -2.75 12.28
C ILE A 55 6.59 -1.46 12.82
N GLN A 56 7.34 -1.50 13.93
CA GLN A 56 8.00 -0.32 14.48
C GLN A 56 9.07 0.24 13.52
N ASP A 57 9.81 -0.63 12.86
CA ASP A 57 10.88 -0.31 11.89
C ASP A 57 10.36 0.11 10.50
N ARG A 58 9.03 0.17 10.32
CA ARG A 58 8.45 0.60 9.05
C ARG A 58 8.97 2.00 8.69
N VAL A 59 9.20 2.21 7.40
CA VAL A 59 9.56 3.54 6.91
C VAL A 59 8.32 4.41 7.03
N GLN A 60 8.44 5.61 7.61
CA GLN A 60 7.39 6.62 7.64
C GLN A 60 7.89 7.86 6.90
N SER A 61 7.12 8.31 5.91
CA SER A 61 7.49 9.45 5.07
C SER A 61 6.23 10.17 4.60
N PHE A 62 6.41 11.18 3.75
CA PHE A 62 5.35 11.88 3.07
C PHE A 62 5.74 12.13 1.61
N GLU A 63 4.73 12.30 0.75
CA GLU A 63 4.88 12.78 -0.62
C GLU A 63 3.97 13.99 -0.84
N LYS A 64 4.45 14.98 -1.58
CA LYS A 64 3.66 16.16 -1.91
C LYS A 64 2.76 15.86 -3.10
N VAL A 65 1.46 15.98 -2.90
CA VAL A 65 0.44 15.72 -3.94
C VAL A 65 -0.30 17.01 -4.27
N GLU A 66 -0.45 17.27 -5.56
CA GLU A 66 -1.29 18.35 -6.08
C GLU A 66 -2.76 17.92 -6.11
N TYR A 67 -3.65 18.82 -5.68
CA TYR A 67 -5.09 18.62 -5.68
C TYR A 67 -5.80 19.96 -5.85
N ASP A 68 -7.08 19.91 -6.22
CA ASP A 68 -7.92 21.08 -6.36
C ASP A 68 -8.76 21.32 -5.11
N VAL A 69 -8.87 22.59 -4.73
CA VAL A 69 -9.84 23.06 -3.73
C VAL A 69 -10.82 24.02 -4.38
N LEU A 70 -12.10 23.94 -3.97
CA LEU A 70 -13.09 24.93 -4.40
C LEU A 70 -12.99 26.16 -3.51
N VAL A 71 -12.48 27.26 -4.06
CA VAL A 71 -12.44 28.57 -3.41
C VAL A 71 -13.42 29.50 -4.12
N ARG A 72 -14.48 29.92 -3.42
CA ARG A 72 -15.54 30.77 -3.98
C ARG A 72 -16.15 30.20 -5.29
N GLY A 73 -16.29 28.88 -5.36
CA GLY A 73 -16.85 28.17 -6.51
C GLY A 73 -15.90 28.00 -7.70
N LYS A 74 -14.62 28.39 -7.58
CA LYS A 74 -13.59 28.17 -8.60
C LYS A 74 -12.58 27.13 -8.11
N PRO A 75 -12.17 26.15 -8.95
CA PRO A 75 -11.05 25.27 -8.63
C PRO A 75 -9.77 26.09 -8.53
N GLU A 76 -9.06 25.94 -7.41
CA GLU A 76 -7.70 26.44 -7.23
C GLU A 76 -6.78 25.27 -6.90
N GLN A 77 -5.65 25.18 -7.60
CA GLN A 77 -4.66 24.16 -7.33
C GLN A 77 -3.94 24.44 -6.00
N ARG A 78 -3.76 23.40 -5.20
CA ARG A 78 -3.03 23.40 -3.94
C ARG A 78 -2.17 22.14 -3.86
N THR A 79 -1.26 22.14 -2.89
CA THR A 79 -0.47 20.96 -2.54
C THR A 79 -0.79 20.52 -1.13
N LYS A 80 -0.70 19.21 -0.88
CA LYS A 80 -0.84 18.59 0.44
C LYS A 80 0.24 17.55 0.60
N ASP A 81 0.90 17.53 1.76
CA ASP A 81 1.80 16.44 2.12
C ASP A 81 0.96 15.24 2.57
N ILE A 82 1.12 14.13 1.86
CA ILE A 82 0.39 12.88 2.10
C ILE A 82 1.32 11.91 2.81
N PRO A 83 1.05 11.57 4.08
CA PRO A 83 1.86 10.60 4.79
C PRO A 83 1.64 9.19 4.23
N PHE A 84 2.72 8.40 4.23
CA PHE A 84 2.68 6.98 3.89
C PHE A 84 3.68 6.20 4.73
N GLU A 85 3.49 4.89 4.75
CA GLU A 85 4.41 3.96 5.42
C GLU A 85 4.75 2.75 4.55
N ILE A 86 5.92 2.17 4.77
CA ILE A 86 6.41 1.00 4.03
C ILE A 86 6.98 -0.05 4.99
N TYR A 87 6.43 -1.26 4.88
CA TYR A 87 6.85 -2.48 5.56
C TYR A 87 7.77 -3.28 4.66
N LYS A 88 8.96 -3.64 5.13
CA LYS A 88 9.93 -4.44 4.38
C LYS A 88 9.87 -5.89 4.82
N PHE A 89 9.92 -6.81 3.86
CA PHE A 89 9.91 -8.25 4.07
C PHE A 89 11.11 -8.89 3.40
N GLU A 90 11.82 -9.73 4.14
CA GLU A 90 12.94 -10.54 3.65
C GLU A 90 12.46 -11.78 2.88
N ASN A 91 11.21 -12.22 3.08
CA ASN A 91 10.55 -13.25 2.27
C ASN A 91 9.41 -12.63 1.45
N GLN A 92 9.52 -12.73 0.12
CA GLN A 92 8.51 -12.21 -0.80
C GLN A 92 7.10 -12.80 -0.58
N GLN A 93 6.98 -14.09 -0.24
CA GLN A 93 5.68 -14.73 -0.01
C GLN A 93 4.97 -14.15 1.23
N ASN A 94 5.74 -13.78 2.25
CA ASN A 94 5.18 -13.12 3.44
C ASN A 94 4.69 -11.70 3.10
N ALA A 95 5.44 -10.95 2.28
CA ALA A 95 4.98 -9.68 1.75
C ALA A 95 3.65 -9.82 0.99
N VAL A 96 3.58 -10.77 0.05
CA VAL A 96 2.35 -11.07 -0.71
C VAL A 96 1.18 -11.37 0.24
N SER A 97 1.40 -12.26 1.21
CA SER A 97 0.38 -12.65 2.18
C SER A 97 -0.08 -11.46 3.06
N PHE A 98 0.85 -10.57 3.44
CA PHE A 98 0.54 -9.36 4.20
C PHE A 98 -0.25 -8.34 3.38
N PHE A 99 0.13 -8.13 2.12
CA PHE A 99 -0.60 -7.27 1.18
C PHE A 99 -2.03 -7.75 0.97
N GLU A 100 -2.22 -9.05 0.71
CA GLU A 100 -3.54 -9.66 0.56
C GLU A 100 -4.36 -9.58 1.87
N PHE A 101 -3.71 -9.78 3.02
CA PHE A 101 -4.35 -9.61 4.33
C PHE A 101 -4.86 -8.18 4.55
N LEU A 102 -4.06 -7.17 4.20
CA LEU A 102 -4.44 -5.77 4.32
C LEU A 102 -5.57 -5.41 3.36
N GLU A 103 -5.48 -5.78 2.08
CA GLU A 103 -6.57 -5.53 1.13
C GLU A 103 -7.85 -6.21 1.60
N LYS A 104 -7.80 -7.48 2.04
CA LYS A 104 -9.01 -8.20 2.45
C LYS A 104 -9.69 -7.58 3.68
N ASN A 105 -8.91 -7.15 4.67
CA ASN A 105 -9.44 -6.87 6.00
C ASN A 105 -9.41 -5.40 6.43
N ALA A 106 -8.72 -4.51 5.71
CA ALA A 106 -8.53 -3.11 6.10
C ALA A 106 -8.84 -2.12 4.95
N LYS A 107 -9.95 -2.33 4.24
CA LYS A 107 -10.32 -1.65 2.98
C LYS A 107 -10.59 -0.15 3.06
N THR A 108 -10.69 0.46 4.24
CA THR A 108 -11.22 1.83 4.31
C THR A 108 -10.20 2.87 3.86
N GLY A 109 -10.48 3.48 2.71
CA GLY A 109 -9.82 4.71 2.25
C GLY A 109 -8.32 4.58 1.99
N ASN A 110 -7.78 3.36 1.92
CA ASN A 110 -6.38 3.12 1.65
C ASN A 110 -6.21 2.29 0.39
N GLU A 111 -5.36 2.80 -0.48
CA GLU A 111 -4.71 2.00 -1.51
C GLU A 111 -3.43 1.43 -0.90
N TYR A 112 -3.29 0.12 -1.03
CA TYR A 112 -2.07 -0.60 -0.76
C TYR A 112 -1.27 -0.78 -2.03
N ASP A 113 0.04 -0.66 -1.90
CA ASP A 113 0.99 -0.95 -2.95
C ASP A 113 1.93 -2.05 -2.51
N MET A 114 2.41 -2.84 -3.47
CA MET A 114 3.41 -3.85 -3.23
C MET A 114 4.52 -3.74 -4.27
N LEU A 115 5.76 -3.72 -3.79
CA LEU A 115 6.93 -3.98 -4.60
C LEU A 115 7.45 -5.38 -4.28
N GLN A 116 7.49 -6.26 -5.28
CA GLN A 116 8.27 -7.50 -5.26
C GLN A 116 9.58 -7.26 -5.99
N TYR A 117 10.72 -7.67 -5.42
CA TYR A 117 12.04 -7.45 -6.02
C TYR A 117 13.03 -8.53 -5.60
N THR A 118 14.11 -8.70 -6.36
CA THR A 118 15.21 -9.62 -6.02
C THR A 118 16.46 -8.81 -5.67
N GLU A 119 17.03 -9.06 -4.49
CA GLU A 119 18.31 -8.49 -4.04
C GLU A 119 19.27 -9.64 -3.75
N ARG A 120 20.45 -9.67 -4.39
CA ARG A 120 21.45 -10.75 -4.21
C ARG A 120 20.87 -12.17 -4.32
N ASN A 121 20.04 -12.41 -5.35
CA ASN A 121 19.32 -13.68 -5.58
C ASN A 121 18.32 -14.10 -4.48
N LYS A 122 17.90 -13.17 -3.61
CA LYS A 122 16.84 -13.40 -2.64
C LYS A 122 15.62 -12.57 -3.01
N ASP A 123 14.49 -13.24 -3.13
CA ASP A 123 13.22 -12.59 -3.45
C ASP A 123 12.62 -11.99 -2.19
N LYS A 124 12.41 -10.67 -2.22
CA LYS A 124 11.93 -9.82 -1.14
C LYS A 124 10.65 -9.09 -1.54
N GLY A 125 10.05 -8.42 -0.56
CA GLY A 125 8.90 -7.56 -0.83
C GLY A 125 8.85 -6.32 0.07
N MET A 126 8.17 -5.29 -0.41
CA MET A 126 7.79 -4.12 0.38
C MET A 126 6.31 -3.84 0.20
N ILE A 127 5.60 -3.63 1.30
CA ILE A 127 4.17 -3.30 1.29
C ILE A 127 4.00 -1.87 1.77
N GLY A 128 3.33 -1.06 0.97
CA GLY A 128 3.11 0.36 1.19
C GLY A 128 1.67 0.63 1.58
N ARG A 129 1.46 1.53 2.55
CA ARG A 129 0.14 2.03 2.92
C ARG A 129 0.11 3.55 2.86
N THR A 130 -0.76 4.10 2.02
CA THR A 130 -1.05 5.54 2.02
C THR A 130 -1.88 5.84 3.26
N LEU A 131 -1.64 6.96 3.95
CA LEU A 131 -2.41 7.37 5.13
C LEU A 131 -3.35 8.55 4.79
N GLN A 132 -4.07 8.43 3.67
CA GLN A 132 -5.02 9.45 3.15
C GLN A 132 -6.40 8.83 2.99
N PHE A 133 -7.20 8.90 4.05
CA PHE A 133 -8.50 8.21 4.18
C PHE A 133 -9.69 8.93 3.52
N SER A 134 -9.44 9.99 2.77
CA SER A 134 -10.47 10.74 2.06
C SER A 134 -10.02 11.08 0.64
N TYR A 135 -10.98 11.18 -0.29
CA TYR A 135 -10.67 11.61 -1.65
C TYR A 135 -10.19 13.06 -1.66
N LEU A 136 -9.13 13.31 -2.42
CA LEU A 136 -8.72 14.65 -2.83
C LEU A 136 -9.42 14.99 -4.15
N SER A 137 -9.82 16.24 -4.35
CA SER A 137 -10.43 16.63 -5.63
C SER A 137 -9.38 16.88 -6.70
N ARG A 138 -9.69 16.58 -7.95
CA ARG A 138 -8.87 16.91 -9.12
C ARG A 138 -9.75 17.15 -10.33
N THR A 139 -9.42 18.17 -11.08
CA THR A 139 -10.04 18.55 -12.35
C THR A 139 -9.34 17.78 -13.45
N GLY A 140 -10.07 16.89 -14.11
CA GLY A 140 -9.58 16.13 -15.26
C GLY A 140 -9.38 17.04 -16.48
N GLU A 141 -8.72 16.51 -17.51
CA GLU A 141 -8.44 17.23 -18.77
C GLU A 141 -9.72 17.71 -19.49
N ASN A 142 -10.85 17.05 -19.24
CA ASN A 142 -12.17 17.42 -19.77
C ASN A 142 -12.91 18.48 -18.91
N GLY A 143 -12.28 19.01 -17.87
CA GLY A 143 -12.86 20.00 -16.96
C GLY A 143 -13.80 19.42 -15.89
N GLN A 144 -13.98 18.09 -15.82
CA GLN A 144 -14.78 17.47 -14.77
C GLN A 144 -13.99 17.38 -13.46
N VAL A 145 -14.61 17.77 -12.36
CA VAL A 145 -14.05 17.62 -11.02
C VAL A 145 -14.41 16.23 -10.48
N GLY A 146 -13.38 15.42 -10.22
CA GLY A 146 -13.49 14.09 -9.61
C GLY A 146 -12.72 13.99 -8.30
N GLY A 147 -12.87 12.88 -7.59
CA GLY A 147 -12.08 12.54 -6.41
C GLY A 147 -11.04 11.46 -6.72
N PHE A 148 -9.86 11.53 -6.10
CA PHE A 148 -8.84 10.47 -6.15
C PHE A 148 -8.21 10.23 -4.78
N ILE A 149 -7.74 9.01 -4.54
CA ILE A 149 -6.82 8.67 -3.45
C ILE A 149 -5.43 8.58 -4.10
N PRO A 150 -4.40 9.25 -3.58
CA PRO A 150 -3.07 9.16 -4.17
C PRO A 150 -2.36 7.88 -3.73
N SER A 151 -1.85 7.11 -4.68
CA SER A 151 -0.72 6.20 -4.45
C SER A 151 0.58 6.99 -4.54
N VAL A 152 1.32 7.02 -3.44
CA VAL A 152 2.54 7.85 -3.26
C VAL A 152 3.81 7.03 -3.07
N GLN A 153 3.68 5.71 -2.88
CA GLN A 153 4.75 4.80 -2.53
C GLN A 153 5.59 4.42 -3.75
N LEU A 154 5.03 4.52 -4.97
CA LEU A 154 5.73 4.20 -6.20
C LEU A 154 7.01 5.04 -6.40
N ASN A 155 6.99 6.33 -6.01
CA ASN A 155 8.18 7.17 -6.07
C ASN A 155 9.28 6.65 -5.12
N TYR A 156 8.91 6.24 -3.91
CA TYR A 156 9.84 5.61 -2.98
C TYR A 156 10.41 4.32 -3.57
N TYR A 157 9.58 3.43 -4.11
CA TYR A 157 10.01 2.17 -4.73
C TYR A 157 10.95 2.39 -5.91
N SER A 158 10.61 3.32 -6.79
CA SER A 158 11.44 3.72 -7.93
C SER A 158 12.83 4.17 -7.46
N ASN A 159 12.89 5.06 -6.46
CA ASN A 159 14.15 5.54 -5.92
C ASN A 159 14.94 4.43 -5.20
N PHE A 160 14.27 3.58 -4.43
CA PHE A 160 14.90 2.45 -3.75
C PHE A 160 15.58 1.51 -4.75
N ILE A 161 14.89 1.15 -5.84
CA ILE A 161 15.44 0.27 -6.89
C ILE A 161 16.65 0.90 -7.60
N LYS A 162 16.61 2.21 -7.89
CA LYS A 162 17.73 2.92 -8.55
C LYS A 162 18.98 3.02 -7.68
N THR A 163 18.80 3.14 -6.37
CA THR A 163 19.87 3.54 -5.45
C THR A 163 20.43 2.38 -4.64
N THR A 164 19.71 1.28 -4.53
CA THR A 164 20.15 0.09 -3.80
C THR A 164 20.97 -0.82 -4.71
N LYS A 165 22.17 -1.17 -4.26
CA LYS A 165 23.06 -2.08 -4.99
C LYS A 165 22.48 -3.49 -5.02
N ASP A 166 22.91 -4.28 -6.00
CA ASP A 166 22.61 -5.71 -6.12
C ASP A 166 21.12 -6.06 -6.32
N ILE A 167 20.27 -5.07 -6.64
CA ILE A 167 18.89 -5.30 -7.08
C ILE A 167 18.87 -5.72 -8.55
N GLN A 168 18.19 -6.82 -8.82
CA GLN A 168 17.93 -7.30 -10.18
C GLN A 168 16.69 -6.58 -10.70
N MET A 169 16.87 -5.36 -11.21
CA MET A 169 15.76 -4.46 -11.59
C MET A 169 14.74 -5.13 -12.52
N MET A 170 15.20 -5.93 -13.49
CA MET A 170 14.35 -6.65 -14.44
C MET A 170 13.37 -7.63 -13.79
N ARG A 171 13.65 -8.08 -12.56
CA ARG A 171 12.79 -8.99 -11.80
C ARG A 171 11.85 -8.27 -10.83
N SER A 172 11.72 -6.95 -10.93
CA SER A 172 10.87 -6.16 -10.04
C SER A 172 9.43 -6.09 -10.55
N ILE A 173 8.46 -6.21 -9.65
CA ILE A 173 7.03 -6.14 -9.95
C ILE A 173 6.39 -5.15 -9.00
N TYR A 174 5.68 -4.18 -9.56
CA TYR A 174 4.80 -3.29 -8.81
C TYR A 174 3.35 -3.79 -8.91
N THR A 175 2.65 -3.84 -7.79
CA THR A 175 1.23 -4.13 -7.72
C THR A 175 0.49 -3.02 -6.97
N HIS A 176 -0.55 -2.48 -7.59
CA HIS A 176 -1.46 -1.51 -6.98
C HIS A 176 -2.80 -2.16 -6.63
N SER A 177 -3.34 -1.92 -5.43
CA SER A 177 -4.64 -2.49 -5.03
C SER A 177 -5.83 -1.65 -5.50
N HIS A 178 -6.86 -2.33 -6.01
CA HIS A 178 -8.12 -1.75 -6.46
C HIS A 178 -9.29 -2.38 -5.68
N PRO A 179 -9.46 -2.08 -4.38
CA PRO A 179 -10.41 -2.80 -3.52
C PRO A 179 -11.88 -2.72 -3.98
N GLY A 180 -12.22 -1.76 -4.84
CA GLY A 180 -13.57 -1.59 -5.42
C GLY A 180 -13.88 -2.48 -6.63
N ASP A 181 -12.89 -3.12 -7.25
CA ASP A 181 -13.06 -3.87 -8.51
C ASP A 181 -13.57 -5.32 -8.31
N GLY A 182 -13.76 -5.75 -7.06
CA GLY A 182 -14.19 -7.12 -6.75
C GLY A 182 -13.13 -8.15 -7.18
N ASN A 183 -13.50 -9.12 -8.01
CA ASN A 183 -12.57 -10.14 -8.53
C ASN A 183 -12.17 -9.90 -9.99
N ASN A 184 -12.41 -8.70 -10.51
CA ASN A 184 -12.06 -8.34 -11.89
C ASN A 184 -11.28 -7.02 -11.92
N PRO A 185 -10.07 -6.96 -11.32
CA PRO A 185 -9.30 -5.74 -11.26
C PRO A 185 -9.00 -5.19 -12.66
N ARG A 186 -9.10 -3.86 -12.80
CA ARG A 186 -8.81 -3.16 -14.05
C ARG A 186 -7.90 -1.97 -13.75
N ALA A 187 -6.77 -1.94 -14.45
CA ALA A 187 -5.90 -0.77 -14.46
C ALA A 187 -6.69 0.44 -14.97
N SER A 188 -6.63 1.53 -14.21
CA SER A 188 -7.16 2.82 -14.58
C SER A 188 -6.25 3.52 -15.60
N ASP A 189 -6.73 4.57 -16.25
CA ASP A 189 -5.89 5.36 -17.15
C ASP A 189 -4.62 5.93 -16.45
N PRO A 190 -4.70 6.43 -15.20
CA PRO A 190 -3.51 6.77 -14.41
C PRO A 190 -2.51 5.62 -14.25
N ASP A 191 -2.95 4.39 -13.98
CA ASP A 191 -2.05 3.23 -13.85
C ASP A 191 -1.29 2.96 -15.15
N ILE A 192 -2.03 2.97 -16.26
CA ILE A 192 -1.48 2.73 -17.59
C ILE A 192 -0.49 3.83 -17.96
N HIS A 193 -0.83 5.09 -17.72
CA HIS A 193 0.08 6.22 -17.97
C HIS A 193 1.36 6.11 -17.14
N THR A 194 1.21 5.80 -15.85
CA THR A 194 2.32 5.64 -14.91
C THR A 194 3.27 4.51 -15.33
N SER A 195 2.73 3.37 -15.78
CA SER A 195 3.55 2.24 -16.25
C SER A 195 4.41 2.56 -17.49
N LYS A 196 4.00 3.56 -18.28
CA LYS A 196 4.72 4.02 -19.49
C LYS A 196 5.81 5.04 -19.17
N ASN A 197 5.95 5.47 -17.92
CA ASN A 197 6.98 6.41 -17.52
C ASN A 197 8.35 5.72 -17.44
N ASN A 198 9.20 5.98 -18.44
CA ASN A 198 10.55 5.41 -18.55
C ASN A 198 11.49 5.76 -17.39
N THR A 199 11.14 6.74 -16.55
CA THR A 199 11.92 7.06 -15.35
C THR A 199 11.63 6.10 -14.19
N ILE A 200 10.61 5.25 -14.28
CA ILE A 200 10.29 4.24 -13.26
C ILE A 200 10.91 2.90 -13.72
N PRO A 201 11.97 2.41 -13.05
CA PRO A 201 12.77 1.26 -13.51
C PRO A 201 12.13 -0.06 -13.08
N ILE A 202 10.79 -0.13 -13.14
CA ILE A 202 10.02 -1.33 -12.81
C ILE A 202 9.47 -1.87 -14.14
N PRO A 203 9.83 -3.10 -14.53
CA PRO A 203 9.39 -3.65 -15.80
C PRO A 203 7.95 -4.14 -15.73
N THR A 204 7.55 -4.78 -14.63
CA THR A 204 6.22 -5.39 -14.51
C THR A 204 5.28 -4.56 -13.63
N PHE A 205 4.10 -4.23 -14.16
CA PHE A 205 3.02 -3.59 -13.40
C PHE A 205 1.76 -4.46 -13.39
N ARG A 206 1.15 -4.53 -12.20
CA ARG A 206 -0.06 -5.29 -11.92
C ARG A 206 -1.05 -4.45 -11.13
N VAL A 207 -2.33 -4.78 -11.29
CA VAL A 207 -3.38 -4.40 -10.36
C VAL A 207 -3.89 -5.63 -9.62
N TYR A 208 -4.36 -5.45 -8.39
CA TYR A 208 -4.91 -6.52 -7.57
C TYR A 208 -6.26 -6.16 -6.98
N SER A 209 -7.21 -7.11 -7.00
CA SER A 209 -8.45 -7.00 -6.24
C SER A 209 -9.04 -8.38 -5.98
N GLY A 210 -9.56 -8.61 -4.77
CA GLY A 210 -10.35 -9.80 -4.44
C GLY A 210 -9.64 -11.13 -4.72
N GLY A 211 -8.32 -11.21 -4.49
CA GLY A 211 -7.51 -12.41 -4.72
C GLY A 211 -7.02 -12.60 -6.16
N VAL A 212 -7.25 -11.62 -7.05
CA VAL A 212 -6.85 -11.72 -8.45
C VAL A 212 -5.78 -10.68 -8.76
N TYR A 213 -4.66 -11.13 -9.34
CA TYR A 213 -3.63 -10.26 -9.93
C TYR A 213 -3.83 -10.15 -11.43
N LYS A 214 -3.78 -8.94 -11.97
CA LYS A 214 -3.83 -8.69 -13.41
C LYS A 214 -2.64 -7.86 -13.85
N THR A 215 -1.76 -8.47 -14.64
CA THR A 215 -0.65 -7.77 -15.30
C THR A 215 -1.17 -6.94 -16.47
N PHE A 216 -0.78 -5.68 -16.52
CA PHE A 216 -1.11 -4.76 -17.63
C PHE A 216 0.12 -4.17 -18.32
N LYS A 217 1.30 -4.31 -17.71
CA LYS A 217 2.61 -4.16 -18.35
C LYS A 217 3.48 -5.35 -17.93
N PRO A 218 3.77 -6.31 -18.83
CA PRO A 218 4.69 -7.41 -18.54
C PRO A 218 6.16 -6.95 -18.64
N GLU A 219 7.08 -7.77 -18.12
CA GLU A 219 8.50 -7.68 -18.46
C GLU A 219 8.67 -7.87 -19.97
N GLU A 220 9.44 -6.97 -20.61
CA GLU A 220 9.82 -7.04 -22.03
C GLU A 220 11.10 -7.85 -22.23
#